data_AF-A0AAD7FCH1-F1
#
_entry.id   AF-A0AAD7FCH1-F1
#
_cell.length_a   1.000
_cell.length_b   1.000
_cell.length_c   1.000
_cell.angle_alpha   90.00
_cell.angle_beta   90.00
_cell.angle_gamma   90.00
#
_symmetry.space_group_name_H-M   'P 1'
#
loop_
_entity.id
_entity.type
_entity.pdbx_description
1 polymer ?
#
loop_
_entity_poly.entity_id
_entity_poly.type
_entity_poly.pdbx_seq_one_letter_code
_entity_poly.pdbx_strand_id
1 'polypeptide(L)'
;MQYFHVSSTRQGASVLPSLRTLVLCEHETEPTVDFLRFHGNKVVDLTCSYGEVGTKHIFELCPSIRILGLYLPHPNSPILMKVTTPFVSENDMSNTLEKIVLHHSYLHKNPYWETLFLALHSRCFPSLREIQGNGCKWPTNERDIAKSPWVRWAEILAEKDISLADCNDKKWRARLKVIN
;
A
#
# COMPACT_ATOMS: atom_id res chain seq x y z
N MET A 1 14.59 -1.45 16.58
CA MET A 1 13.60 -0.68 15.79
C MET A 1 12.60 -0.11 16.79
N GLN A 2 12.52 1.21 16.94
CA GLN A 2 11.51 1.83 17.81
C GLN A 2 10.25 2.03 16.98
N TYR A 3 9.14 1.41 17.40
CA TYR A 3 7.82 1.63 16.83
C TYR A 3 7.12 2.70 17.66
N PHE A 4 6.72 3.79 17.03
CA PHE A 4 5.92 4.83 17.68
C PHE A 4 4.45 4.59 17.35
N HIS A 5 3.69 4.20 18.36
CA HIS A 5 2.23 4.28 18.33
C HIS A 5 1.85 5.68 18.82
N VAL A 6 1.52 6.56 17.87
CA VAL A 6 0.89 7.83 18.22
C VAL A 6 -0.54 7.48 18.56
N SER A 7 -0.84 7.49 19.87
CA SER A 7 -2.21 7.45 20.37
C SER A 7 -2.55 8.79 21.01
N SER A 8 -3.79 9.24 20.81
CA SER A 8 -4.37 10.58 20.85
C SER A 8 -4.12 11.26 22.18
N THR A 9 -2.88 11.68 22.35
CA THR A 9 -2.42 12.44 23.48
C THR A 9 -1.95 13.76 22.90
N ARG A 10 -2.49 14.84 23.45
CA ARG A 10 -2.08 16.23 23.23
C ARG A 10 -0.62 16.44 23.71
N GLN A 11 0.32 15.64 23.21
CA GLN A 11 1.74 15.87 23.38
C GLN A 11 2.10 16.99 22.41
N GLY A 12 2.26 18.19 22.95
CA GLY A 12 2.80 19.32 22.22
C GLY A 12 4.07 18.93 21.47
N ALA A 13 4.29 19.59 20.33
CA ALA A 13 5.36 19.41 19.34
C ALA A 13 6.72 19.01 19.91
N SER A 14 6.86 17.77 20.36
CA SER A 14 8.11 17.22 20.83
C SER A 14 8.87 16.78 19.59
N VAL A 15 10.06 17.34 19.38
CA VAL A 15 10.85 17.02 18.20
C VAL A 15 11.28 15.55 18.32
N LEU A 16 10.85 14.73 17.35
CA LEU A 16 11.27 13.35 17.17
C LEU A 16 12.30 13.32 16.03
N PRO A 17 13.60 13.57 16.30
CA PRO A 17 14.61 13.66 15.26
C PRO A 17 14.91 12.32 14.59
N SER A 18 14.64 11.21 15.29
CA SER A 18 14.92 9.85 14.81
C SER A 18 13.69 9.11 14.30
N LEU A 19 12.55 9.79 14.11
CA LEU A 19 11.34 9.16 13.59
C LEU A 19 11.59 8.71 12.14
N ARG A 20 11.47 7.40 11.90
CA ARG A 20 11.58 6.81 10.56
C ARG A 20 10.41 5.91 10.20
N THR A 21 9.82 5.26 11.21
CA THR A 21 8.67 4.39 11.04
C THR A 21 7.50 4.99 11.81
N LEU A 22 6.36 5.09 11.15
CA LEU A 22 5.11 5.60 11.71
C LEU A 22 3.98 4.63 11.39
N VAL A 23 3.19 4.29 12.41
CA VAL A 23 1.99 3.45 12.24
C VAL A 23 0.79 4.26 12.73
N LEU A 24 -0.15 4.50 11.82
CA LEU A 24 -1.42 5.18 12.05
C LEU A 24 -2.51 4.12 12.03
N CYS A 25 -3.06 3.78 13.20
CA CYS A 25 -4.13 2.80 13.32
C CYS A 25 -5.49 3.50 13.40
N GLU A 26 -6.53 2.75 12.99
CA GLU A 26 -7.93 3.19 13.06
C GLU A 26 -8.20 3.81 14.43
N HIS A 27 -8.83 5.01 14.47
CA HIS A 27 -9.37 5.76 15.62
C HIS A 27 -8.84 7.19 15.88
N GLU A 28 -7.89 7.73 15.11
CA GLU A 28 -7.34 9.08 15.40
C GLU A 28 -7.43 10.03 14.20
N THR A 29 -8.57 10.71 14.10
CA THR A 29 -8.97 11.46 12.89
C THR A 29 -8.39 12.87 12.77
N GLU A 30 -7.76 13.45 13.80
CA GLU A 30 -7.35 14.86 13.74
C GLU A 30 -5.89 15.21 14.07
N PRO A 31 -5.15 14.51 14.96
CA PRO A 31 -3.74 14.89 15.20
C PRO A 31 -2.78 14.45 14.07
N THR A 32 -3.27 13.73 13.06
CA THR A 32 -2.43 13.07 12.05
C THR A 32 -1.83 14.05 11.05
N VAL A 33 -2.59 15.01 10.52
CA VAL A 33 -2.06 15.90 9.47
C VAL A 33 -1.00 16.85 10.00
N ASP A 34 -1.23 17.47 11.15
CA ASP A 34 -0.25 18.41 11.74
C ASP A 34 1.00 17.66 12.21
N PHE A 35 0.86 16.44 12.73
CA PHE A 35 1.99 15.59 13.03
C PHE A 35 2.80 15.27 11.76
N LEU A 36 2.14 14.87 10.67
CA LEU A 36 2.80 14.59 9.40
C LEU A 36 3.41 15.85 8.77
N ARG A 37 2.82 17.04 8.93
CA ARG A 37 3.43 18.30 8.50
C ARG A 37 4.74 18.57 9.23
N PHE A 38 4.81 18.24 10.52
CA PHE A 38 5.97 18.53 11.35
C PHE A 38 7.06 17.43 11.28
N HIS A 39 6.67 16.17 11.12
CA HIS A 39 7.57 15.01 11.19
C HIS A 39 7.64 14.16 9.91
N GLY A 40 6.69 14.31 8.99
CA GLY A 40 6.52 13.43 7.83
C GLY A 40 7.72 13.41 6.89
N ASN A 41 8.48 14.50 6.78
CA ASN A 41 9.71 14.56 5.98
C ASN A 41 10.80 13.55 6.42
N LYS A 42 10.75 13.04 7.65
CA LYS A 42 11.67 12.03 8.19
C LYS A 42 11.13 10.60 8.07
N VAL A 43 9.83 10.45 7.83
CA VAL A 43 9.16 9.16 7.75
C VAL A 43 9.58 8.46 6.46
N VAL A 44 10.08 7.24 6.62
CA VAL A 44 10.55 6.36 5.55
C VAL A 44 9.61 5.16 5.39
N ASP A 45 9.04 4.70 6.50
CA ASP A 45 8.07 3.60 6.53
C ASP A 45 6.80 4.11 7.21
N LEU A 46 5.71 4.14 6.45
CA LEU A 46 4.42 4.58 6.94
C LEU A 46 3.41 3.47 6.75
N THR A 47 2.79 3.02 7.83
CA THR A 47 1.61 2.16 7.76
C THR A 47 0.39 2.94 8.20
N CYS A 48 -0.68 2.95 7.42
CA CYS A 48 -1.91 3.66 7.78
C CYS A 48 -3.17 2.92 7.32
N SER A 49 -4.29 3.23 7.96
CA SER A 49 -5.61 2.77 7.50
C SER A 49 -6.09 3.54 6.29
N TYR A 50 -6.61 2.78 5.33
CA TYR A 50 -7.18 3.31 4.09
C TYR A 50 -8.46 4.11 4.42
N GLY A 51 -8.43 5.42 4.12
CA GLY A 51 -9.58 6.32 4.27
C GLY A 51 -9.49 7.31 5.45
N GLU A 52 -8.52 7.17 6.36
CA GLU A 52 -8.39 8.08 7.52
C GLU A 52 -7.48 9.28 7.25
N VAL A 53 -6.38 9.05 6.54
CA VAL A 53 -5.56 10.14 6.03
C VAL A 53 -6.19 10.57 4.72
N GLY A 54 -6.37 11.87 4.49
CA GLY A 54 -6.61 12.38 3.14
C GLY A 54 -5.44 11.93 2.26
N THR A 55 -5.56 10.75 1.65
CA THR A 55 -4.47 10.01 0.98
C THR A 55 -3.83 10.86 -0.12
N LYS A 56 -4.61 11.81 -0.64
CA LYS A 56 -4.23 12.86 -1.58
C LYS A 56 -3.01 13.70 -1.19
N HIS A 57 -2.58 13.68 0.07
CA HIS A 57 -1.43 14.46 0.53
C HIS A 57 -0.32 13.63 1.15
N ILE A 58 -0.42 12.29 1.15
CA ILE A 58 0.54 11.45 1.88
C ILE A 58 1.96 11.61 1.34
N PHE A 59 2.10 11.73 0.01
CA PHE A 59 3.39 11.91 -0.65
C PHE A 59 3.92 13.35 -0.52
N GLU A 60 3.03 14.33 -0.36
CA GLU A 60 3.41 15.72 -0.07
C GLU A 60 3.91 15.87 1.38
N LEU A 61 3.23 15.21 2.32
CA LEU A 61 3.55 15.26 3.74
C LEU A 61 4.73 14.35 4.10
N CYS A 62 4.90 13.23 3.40
CA CYS A 62 5.96 12.25 3.62
C CYS A 62 6.79 12.02 2.36
N PRO A 63 7.55 13.03 1.88
CA PRO A 63 8.30 12.93 0.62
C PRO A 63 9.42 11.88 0.63
N SER A 64 9.87 11.46 1.81
CA SER A 64 10.94 10.47 1.99
C SER A 64 10.44 9.03 2.11
N ILE A 65 9.13 8.78 1.93
CA ILE A 65 8.54 7.46 2.11
C ILE A 65 9.08 6.46 1.09
N ARG A 66 9.54 5.31 1.59
CA ARG A 66 10.01 4.17 0.79
C ARG A 66 9.08 2.97 0.90
N ILE A 67 8.47 2.78 2.07
CA ILE A 67 7.54 1.68 2.32
C ILE A 67 6.21 2.27 2.78
N LEU A 68 5.13 1.87 2.12
CA LEU A 68 3.78 2.26 2.46
C LEU A 68 2.93 1.02 2.78
N GLY A 69 2.60 0.84 4.05
CA GLY A 69 1.63 -0.14 4.53
C GLY A 69 0.21 0.43 4.52
N LEU A 70 -0.73 -0.34 3.97
CA LEU A 70 -2.15 0.00 3.95
C LEU A 70 -2.93 -1.07 4.70
N TYR A 71 -3.54 -0.69 5.82
CA TYR A 71 -4.64 -1.43 6.41
C TYR A 71 -5.91 -1.11 5.63
N LEU A 72 -6.71 -2.12 5.39
CA LEU A 72 -7.91 -2.03 4.57
C LEU A 72 -9.11 -2.29 5.46
N PRO A 73 -10.18 -1.51 5.31
CA PRO A 73 -11.37 -1.79 6.08
C PRO A 73 -11.87 -3.20 5.75
N HIS A 74 -12.50 -3.84 6.73
CA HIS A 74 -13.10 -5.15 6.53
C HIS A 74 -14.08 -5.13 5.34
N PRO A 75 -14.19 -6.17 4.48
CA PRO A 75 -15.09 -6.21 3.32
C PRO A 75 -16.55 -5.85 3.63
N ASN A 76 -17.01 -6.15 4.84
CA ASN A 76 -18.37 -5.81 5.32
C ASN A 76 -18.46 -4.44 6.00
N SER A 77 -17.37 -3.66 6.03
CA SER A 77 -17.37 -2.32 6.59
C SER A 77 -18.16 -1.39 5.67
N PRO A 78 -19.13 -0.61 6.19
CA PRO A 78 -19.87 0.37 5.41
C PRO A 78 -18.96 1.46 4.81
N ILE A 79 -17.72 1.58 5.30
CA ILE A 79 -16.69 2.48 4.77
C ILE A 79 -16.27 2.04 3.36
N LEU A 80 -16.05 0.73 3.12
CA LEU A 80 -15.63 0.23 1.80
C LEU A 80 -16.66 0.48 0.71
N MET A 81 -17.95 0.48 1.03
CA MET A 81 -19.01 0.79 0.06
C MET A 81 -18.98 2.25 -0.42
N LYS A 82 -18.27 3.14 0.29
CA LYS A 82 -18.14 4.56 -0.06
C LYS A 82 -16.79 4.91 -0.68
N VAL A 83 -15.84 3.98 -0.69
CA VAL A 83 -14.54 4.20 -1.32
C VAL A 83 -14.70 4.11 -2.83
N THR A 84 -14.91 5.25 -3.46
CA THR A 84 -14.98 5.38 -4.93
C THR A 84 -13.68 5.91 -5.52
N THR A 85 -12.79 6.49 -4.71
CA THR A 85 -11.56 7.12 -5.19
C THR A 85 -10.37 6.19 -5.07
N PRO A 86 -9.52 6.04 -6.11
CA PRO A 86 -8.27 5.29 -6.01
C PRO A 86 -7.36 5.88 -4.91
N PHE A 87 -6.59 5.01 -4.21
CA PHE A 87 -5.65 5.42 -3.16
C PHE A 87 -4.66 6.45 -3.71
N VAL A 88 -4.20 6.14 -4.92
CA VAL A 88 -3.27 6.91 -5.73
C VAL A 88 -4.08 7.64 -6.80
N SER A 89 -3.99 8.95 -6.82
CA SER A 89 -4.42 9.78 -7.94
C SER A 89 -3.36 9.80 -9.04
N GLU A 90 -3.75 10.09 -10.28
CA GLU A 90 -2.80 10.35 -11.38
C GLU A 90 -1.83 11.52 -11.07
N ASN A 91 -2.23 12.41 -10.16
CA ASN A 91 -1.42 13.55 -9.71
C ASN A 91 -0.46 13.20 -8.57
N ASP A 92 -0.64 12.06 -7.91
CA ASP A 92 0.25 11.64 -6.83
C ASP A 92 1.58 11.18 -7.44
N MET A 93 2.68 11.75 -6.95
CA MET A 93 4.02 11.42 -7.39
C MET A 93 4.92 11.12 -6.21
N SER A 94 5.72 10.06 -6.32
CA SER A 94 6.80 9.77 -5.36
C SER A 94 8.00 9.15 -6.07
N ASN A 95 9.14 9.82 -5.94
CA ASN A 95 10.42 9.32 -6.46
C ASN A 95 11.11 8.34 -5.49
N THR A 96 10.57 8.17 -4.28
CA THR A 96 11.20 7.42 -3.17
C THR A 96 10.43 6.16 -2.82
N LEU A 97 9.14 6.06 -3.17
CA LEU A 97 8.33 4.90 -2.86
C LEU A 97 8.84 3.67 -3.61
N GLU A 98 9.24 2.65 -2.85
CA GLU A 98 9.83 1.41 -3.36
C GLU A 98 8.90 0.21 -3.19
N LYS A 99 8.11 0.18 -2.10
CA LYS A 99 7.26 -0.94 -1.72
C LYS A 99 5.90 -0.49 -1.17
N ILE A 100 4.83 -1.15 -1.61
CA ILE A 100 3.49 -1.04 -1.02
C ILE A 100 3.15 -2.36 -0.34
N VAL A 101 2.73 -2.32 0.93
CA VAL A 101 2.31 -3.51 1.69
C VAL A 101 0.81 -3.42 1.94
N LEU A 102 0.07 -4.40 1.42
CA LEU A 102 -1.37 -4.51 1.59
C LEU A 102 -1.64 -5.48 2.74
N HIS A 103 -1.95 -4.90 3.90
CA HIS A 103 -2.35 -5.67 5.07
C HIS A 103 -3.83 -6.01 4.88
N HIS A 104 -4.16 -7.26 4.52
CA HIS A 104 -5.40 -8.02 4.84
C HIS A 104 -5.59 -9.21 3.89
N SER A 105 -6.36 -10.21 4.34
CA SER A 105 -6.59 -11.49 3.64
C SER A 105 -7.65 -11.45 2.54
N TYR A 106 -8.46 -10.39 2.44
CA TYR A 106 -9.66 -10.36 1.58
C TYR A 106 -9.49 -9.55 0.28
N LEU A 107 -8.27 -9.17 -0.05
CA LEU A 107 -7.91 -8.41 -1.25
C LEU A 107 -8.56 -8.96 -2.53
N HIS A 108 -8.52 -10.28 -2.75
CA HIS A 108 -9.09 -10.97 -3.91
C HIS A 108 -10.61 -10.79 -4.11
N LYS A 109 -11.36 -10.29 -3.11
CA LYS A 109 -12.81 -10.07 -3.21
C LYS A 109 -13.17 -8.66 -3.66
N ASN A 110 -12.21 -7.75 -3.70
CA ASN A 110 -12.48 -6.35 -4.02
C ASN A 110 -11.94 -6.01 -5.43
N PRO A 111 -12.82 -5.69 -6.41
CA PRO A 111 -12.40 -5.36 -7.78
C PRO A 111 -11.54 -4.08 -7.85
N TYR A 112 -11.60 -3.23 -6.82
CA TYR A 112 -10.85 -1.99 -6.71
C TYR A 112 -9.33 -2.17 -6.86
N TRP A 113 -8.78 -3.33 -6.46
CA TRP A 113 -7.34 -3.59 -6.56
C TRP A 113 -6.85 -3.65 -8.00
N GLU A 114 -7.67 -4.17 -8.89
CA GLU A 114 -7.34 -4.18 -10.31
C GLU A 114 -7.24 -2.75 -10.84
N THR A 115 -8.21 -1.88 -10.49
CA THR A 115 -8.16 -0.45 -10.84
C THR A 115 -6.92 0.23 -10.26
N LEU A 116 -6.57 -0.05 -9.00
CA LEU A 116 -5.36 0.50 -8.39
C LEU A 116 -4.10 0.05 -9.13
N PHE A 117 -3.95 -1.25 -9.40
CA PHE A 117 -2.77 -1.79 -10.09
C PHE A 117 -2.65 -1.28 -11.53
N LEU A 118 -3.79 -1.05 -12.20
CA LEU A 118 -3.81 -0.39 -13.51
C LEU A 118 -3.39 1.08 -13.42
N ALA A 119 -3.81 1.79 -12.37
CA ALA A 119 -3.48 3.20 -12.12
C ALA A 119 -2.03 3.43 -11.69
N LEU A 120 -1.31 2.41 -11.21
CA LEU A 120 0.11 2.52 -10.93
C LEU A 120 0.90 2.67 -12.23
N HIS A 121 1.62 3.79 -12.36
CA HIS A 121 2.44 4.09 -13.52
C HIS A 121 3.87 4.40 -13.07
N SER A 122 4.85 3.85 -13.78
CA SER A 122 6.28 4.08 -13.53
C SER A 122 6.67 5.56 -13.64
N ARG A 123 5.90 6.37 -14.39
CA ARG A 123 6.11 7.82 -14.45
C ARG A 123 5.85 8.52 -13.12
N CYS A 124 4.82 8.09 -12.38
CA CYS A 124 4.43 8.69 -11.09
C CYS A 124 5.22 8.08 -9.92
N PHE A 125 5.58 6.80 -10.04
CA PHE A 125 6.30 6.04 -9.02
C PHE A 125 7.52 5.33 -9.61
N PRO A 126 8.54 6.07 -10.07
CA PRO A 126 9.67 5.50 -10.80
C PRO A 126 10.54 4.57 -9.97
N SER A 127 10.45 4.61 -8.65
CA SER A 127 11.20 3.75 -7.73
C SER A 127 10.39 2.55 -7.23
N LEU A 128 9.09 2.46 -7.55
CA LEU A 128 8.24 1.37 -7.08
C LEU A 128 8.64 0.08 -7.78
N ARG A 129 8.97 -0.95 -7.00
CA ARG A 129 9.41 -2.26 -7.50
C ARG A 129 8.58 -3.42 -6.95
N GLU A 130 7.88 -3.20 -5.85
CA GLU A 130 7.20 -4.28 -5.16
C GLU A 130 5.86 -3.87 -4.55
N ILE A 131 4.88 -4.75 -4.71
CA ILE A 131 3.65 -4.77 -3.93
C ILE A 131 3.62 -6.09 -3.18
N GLN A 132 3.41 -6.05 -1.88
CA GLN A 132 3.27 -7.23 -1.04
C GLN A 132 1.82 -7.37 -0.59
N GLY A 133 1.17 -8.49 -0.92
CA GLY A 133 -0.16 -8.81 -0.44
C GLY A 133 -0.11 -9.83 0.69
N ASN A 134 -0.45 -9.45 1.92
CA ASN A 134 -0.42 -10.39 3.04
C ASN A 134 -1.45 -11.53 2.90
N GLY A 135 -2.51 -11.30 2.12
CA GLY A 135 -3.51 -12.30 1.73
C GLY A 135 -3.20 -13.07 0.45
N CYS A 136 -2.08 -12.78 -0.22
CA CYS A 136 -1.73 -13.41 -1.48
C CYS A 136 -1.34 -14.87 -1.25
N LYS A 137 -1.91 -15.77 -2.06
CA LYS A 137 -1.55 -17.18 -2.08
C LYS A 137 -1.37 -17.60 -3.52
N TRP A 138 -0.15 -18.03 -3.85
CA TRP A 138 0.16 -18.48 -5.19
C TRP A 138 -0.46 -19.85 -5.48
N PRO A 139 -1.28 -19.97 -6.53
CA PRO A 139 -1.83 -21.25 -6.93
C PRO A 139 -0.72 -22.16 -7.49
N THR A 140 -0.88 -23.47 -7.31
CA THR A 140 0.13 -24.46 -7.71
C THR A 140 -0.27 -25.29 -8.93
N ASN A 141 -1.56 -25.36 -9.26
CA ASN A 141 -2.10 -26.11 -10.40
C ASN A 141 -2.72 -25.17 -11.45
N GLU A 142 -2.82 -25.64 -12.69
CA GLU A 142 -3.27 -24.84 -13.85
C GLU A 142 -4.70 -24.30 -13.71
N ARG A 143 -5.61 -25.11 -13.14
CA ARG A 143 -7.01 -24.73 -12.94
C ARG A 143 -7.13 -23.53 -12.01
N ASP A 144 -6.35 -23.52 -10.93
CA ASP A 144 -6.37 -22.43 -9.94
C ASP A 144 -5.58 -21.22 -10.46
N ILE A 145 -4.51 -21.43 -11.22
CA ILE A 145 -3.78 -20.36 -11.91
C ILE A 145 -4.74 -19.58 -12.81
N ALA A 146 -5.52 -20.28 -13.65
CA ALA A 146 -6.45 -19.66 -14.59
C ALA A 146 -7.57 -18.83 -13.93
N LYS A 147 -7.87 -19.09 -12.64
CA LYS A 147 -8.94 -18.41 -11.90
C LYS A 147 -8.43 -17.39 -10.87
N SER A 148 -7.13 -17.36 -10.59
CA SER A 148 -6.58 -16.60 -9.49
C SER A 148 -6.46 -15.11 -9.85
N PRO A 149 -7.16 -14.21 -9.12
CA PRO A 149 -6.97 -12.76 -9.30
C PRO A 149 -5.51 -12.35 -9.05
N TRP A 150 -4.83 -13.02 -8.12
CA TRP A 150 -3.44 -12.75 -7.78
C TRP A 150 -2.48 -12.96 -8.94
N VAL A 151 -2.69 -14.02 -9.73
CA VAL A 151 -1.87 -14.29 -10.92
C VAL A 151 -2.07 -13.19 -11.94
N ARG A 152 -3.34 -12.87 -12.25
CA ARG A 152 -3.67 -11.80 -13.20
C ARG A 152 -3.09 -10.45 -12.77
N TRP A 153 -3.20 -10.09 -11.50
CA TRP A 153 -2.64 -8.85 -10.97
C TRP A 153 -1.11 -8.84 -11.01
N ALA A 154 -0.46 -9.98 -10.71
CA ALA A 154 0.98 -10.10 -10.83
C ALA A 154 1.45 -9.90 -12.27
N GLU A 155 0.69 -10.41 -13.26
CA GLU A 155 0.98 -10.21 -14.68
C GLU A 155 0.80 -8.74 -15.10
N ILE A 156 -0.29 -8.08 -14.69
CA ILE A 156 -0.51 -6.63 -14.92
C ILE A 156 0.63 -5.78 -14.34
N LEU A 157 1.09 -6.11 -13.12
CA LEU A 157 2.17 -5.38 -12.47
C LEU A 157 3.52 -5.67 -13.13
N ALA A 158 3.75 -6.88 -13.62
CA ALA A 158 4.98 -7.26 -14.30
C ALA A 158 5.17 -6.48 -15.61
N GLU A 159 4.10 -6.16 -16.35
CA GLU A 159 4.15 -5.28 -17.52
C GLU A 159 4.63 -3.85 -17.18
N LYS A 160 4.62 -3.48 -15.90
CA LYS A 160 5.03 -2.17 -15.37
C LYS A 160 6.34 -2.25 -14.57
N ASP A 161 7.10 -3.35 -14.67
CA ASP A 161 8.31 -3.63 -13.89
C ASP A 161 8.09 -3.64 -12.36
N ILE A 162 6.86 -3.93 -11.92
CA ILE A 162 6.49 -4.04 -10.50
C ILE A 162 6.20 -5.52 -10.19
N SER A 163 6.80 -6.04 -9.13
CA SER A 163 6.57 -7.40 -8.68
C SER A 163 5.45 -7.47 -7.63
N LEU A 164 4.58 -8.47 -7.75
CA LEU A 164 3.63 -8.83 -6.69
C LEU A 164 4.20 -9.99 -5.87
N ALA A 165 4.30 -9.80 -4.56
CA ALA A 165 4.82 -10.77 -3.60
C ALA A 165 3.77 -11.19 -2.57
N ASP A 166 3.90 -12.40 -2.03
CA ASP A 166 3.10 -12.87 -0.89
C ASP A 166 3.69 -12.40 0.45
N CYS A 167 3.07 -12.80 1.57
CA CYS A 167 3.54 -12.47 2.92
C CYS A 167 4.92 -13.02 3.26
N ASN A 168 5.47 -13.94 2.46
CA ASN A 168 6.81 -14.52 2.64
C ASN A 168 7.80 -14.00 1.58
N ASP A 169 7.50 -12.85 0.96
CA ASP A 169 8.26 -12.23 -0.14
C ASP A 169 8.43 -13.14 -1.37
N LYS A 170 7.60 -14.18 -1.54
CA LYS A 170 7.62 -15.01 -2.74
C LYS A 170 6.87 -14.30 -3.85
N LYS A 171 7.55 -14.14 -4.99
CA LYS A 171 7.01 -13.49 -6.19
C LYS A 171 6.37 -14.50 -7.12
N TRP A 172 5.33 -14.08 -7.84
CA TRP A 172 4.83 -14.87 -8.96
C TRP A 172 5.93 -15.05 -10.00
N ARG A 173 6.07 -16.28 -10.49
CA ARG A 173 6.90 -16.59 -11.66
C ARG A 173 5.98 -17.19 -12.70
N ALA A 174 5.80 -16.47 -13.80
CA ALA A 174 5.06 -16.98 -14.94
C ALA A 174 5.64 -18.33 -15.35
N ARG A 175 4.78 -19.34 -15.47
CA ARG A 175 5.18 -20.64 -15.99
C ARG A 175 5.23 -20.56 -17.51
N LEU A 176 6.26 -21.13 -18.11
CA LEU A 176 6.34 -21.25 -19.56
C LEU A 176 5.09 -21.99 -20.06
N LYS A 177 4.31 -21.34 -20.92
CA LYS A 177 3.29 -22.03 -21.69
C LYS A 177 4.03 -22.84 -22.74
N VAL A 178 3.99 -24.17 -22.63
CA VAL A 178 4.44 -25.04 -23.71
C VAL A 178 3.45 -24.83 -24.85
N ILE A 179 3.92 -24.20 -25.93
CA ILE A 179 3.13 -24.04 -27.15
C ILE A 179 3.11 -25.44 -27.78
N ASN A 180 1.96 -26.10 -27.71
CA ASN A 180 1.68 -27.32 -28.49
C ASN A 180 1.09 -26.95 -29.84
#